data_AF-A0A3R9UD90-F1
#
_entry.id   AF-A0A3R9UD90-F1
#
_cell.length_a   1.000
_cell.length_b   1.000
_cell.length_c   1.000
_cell.angle_alpha   90.00
_cell.angle_beta   90.00
_cell.angle_gamma   90.00
#
_symmetry.space_group_name_H-M   'P 1'
#
loop_
_entity.id
_entity.type
_entity.pdbx_description
1 polymer ?
#
loop_
_entity_poly.entity_id
_entity_poly.type
_entity_poly.pdbx_seq_one_letter_code
_entity_poly.pdbx_strand_id
1 'polypeptide(L)'
;MSKVYLTLGFGLISVGMALPAFAGVTFGDPKSDTGALTISGALRGNYQDKDYGESASDQKIKFDAAILRLGYESPDWFGKVEYRCYQYDKFCDFSTLVYGYAGYHLNSTDHITVGVQPIPFGPGRFWDSSFYAGINNTMGLQDASNLGANYHFELPSATKV
;
A
#
# COMPACT_ATOMS: atom_id res chain seq x y z
N MET A 1 17.67 -55.37 3.38
CA MET A 1 18.57 -54.18 3.35
C MET A 1 17.81 -53.05 2.70
N SER A 2 17.22 -52.17 3.51
CA SER A 2 16.34 -51.08 3.12
C SER A 2 17.13 -49.89 2.57
N LYS A 3 16.87 -49.47 1.33
CA LYS A 3 17.21 -48.11 0.87
C LYS A 3 15.99 -47.23 1.09
N VAL A 4 16.04 -46.51 2.20
CA VAL A 4 15.08 -45.49 2.61
C VAL A 4 15.17 -44.33 1.63
N TYR A 5 14.07 -44.07 0.92
CA TYR A 5 13.86 -42.82 0.19
C TYR A 5 13.65 -41.72 1.22
N LEU A 6 14.69 -40.93 1.49
CA LEU A 6 14.60 -39.75 2.32
C LEU A 6 14.31 -38.55 1.41
N THR A 7 13.03 -38.36 1.08
CA THR A 7 12.56 -37.15 0.41
C THR A 7 12.56 -36.02 1.44
N LEU A 8 13.70 -35.35 1.58
CA LEU A 8 13.82 -34.10 2.33
C LEU A 8 13.00 -33.03 1.60
N GLY A 9 11.78 -32.79 2.08
CA GLY A 9 11.00 -31.62 1.72
C GLY A 9 11.71 -30.38 2.22
N PHE A 10 12.47 -29.73 1.34
CA PHE A 10 13.02 -28.41 1.61
C PHE A 10 11.85 -27.43 1.70
N GLY A 11 11.59 -26.95 2.92
CA GLY A 11 10.61 -25.91 3.18
C GLY A 11 10.98 -24.61 2.49
N LEU A 12 9.97 -23.85 2.05
CA LEU A 12 10.14 -22.48 1.60
C LEU A 12 10.70 -21.65 2.76
N ILE A 13 11.96 -21.23 2.64
CA ILE A 13 12.51 -20.16 3.47
C ILE A 13 12.73 -18.96 2.55
N SER A 14 11.69 -18.16 2.36
CA SER A 14 11.83 -16.83 1.76
C SER A 14 12.19 -15.83 2.87
N VAL A 15 13.48 -15.62 3.12
CA VAL A 15 13.92 -14.51 3.98
C VAL A 15 13.97 -13.25 3.13
N GLY A 16 12.89 -12.48 3.17
CA GLY A 16 12.85 -11.13 2.60
C GLY A 16 13.13 -10.10 3.68
N MET A 17 14.31 -9.47 3.68
CA MET A 17 14.54 -8.25 4.44
C MET A 17 13.98 -7.07 3.63
N ALA A 18 12.76 -6.65 3.92
CA ALA A 18 12.21 -5.40 3.43
C ALA A 18 12.48 -4.30 4.47
N LEU A 19 13.39 -3.38 4.16
CA LEU A 19 13.57 -2.15 4.94
C LEU A 19 12.79 -1.02 4.25
N PRO A 20 11.59 -0.64 4.72
CA PRO A 20 10.93 0.53 4.18
C PRO A 20 11.62 1.79 4.70
N ALA A 21 12.36 2.49 3.84
CA ALA A 21 12.79 3.86 4.10
C ALA A 21 11.68 4.80 3.62
N PHE A 22 10.88 5.33 4.54
CA PHE A 22 9.90 6.36 4.23
C PHE A 22 10.56 7.73 4.32
N ALA A 23 10.82 8.36 3.17
CA ALA A 23 11.16 9.77 3.09
C ALA A 23 9.94 10.53 2.56
N GLY A 24 9.47 11.50 3.35
CA GLY A 24 8.43 12.44 2.95
C GLY A 24 8.95 13.87 3.08
N VAL A 25 8.74 14.69 2.06
CA VAL A 25 9.03 16.13 2.10
C VAL A 25 7.71 16.88 2.02
N THR A 26 7.49 17.76 3.00
CA THR A 26 6.29 18.59 3.07
C THR A 26 6.64 20.04 2.77
N PHE A 27 5.87 20.65 1.87
CA PHE A 27 5.99 22.05 1.48
C PHE A 27 4.71 22.79 1.90
N GLY A 28 4.83 23.94 2.56
CA GLY A 28 3.69 24.73 3.03
C GLY A 28 3.26 24.41 4.47
N ASP A 29 2.10 24.90 4.86
CA ASP A 29 1.51 24.73 6.19
C ASP A 29 0.08 24.21 6.05
N PRO A 30 -0.27 23.04 6.62
CA PRO A 30 -1.63 22.49 6.51
C PRO A 30 -2.69 23.37 7.17
N LYS A 31 -2.31 24.36 7.98
CA LYS A 31 -3.22 25.31 8.61
C LYS A 31 -3.43 26.60 7.81
N SER A 32 -2.69 26.82 6.72
CA SER A 32 -2.86 28.00 5.89
C SER A 32 -3.88 27.78 4.79
N ASP A 33 -4.45 28.86 4.25
CA ASP A 33 -5.38 28.81 3.13
C ASP A 33 -4.76 28.18 1.87
N THR A 34 -3.43 28.27 1.71
CA THR A 34 -2.72 27.60 0.61
C THR A 34 -2.50 26.11 0.86
N GLY A 35 -2.55 25.67 2.11
CA GLY A 35 -2.32 24.30 2.55
C GLY A 35 -0.86 23.86 2.49
N ALA A 36 -0.66 22.56 2.72
CA ALA A 36 0.60 21.85 2.61
C ALA A 36 0.51 20.69 1.62
N LEU A 37 1.58 20.52 0.84
CA LEU A 37 1.79 19.40 -0.06
C LEU A 37 2.90 18.50 0.49
N THR A 38 2.57 17.24 0.78
CA THR A 38 3.52 16.19 1.13
C THR A 38 3.77 15.30 -0.07
N ILE A 39 5.04 15.19 -0.46
CA ILE A 39 5.53 14.23 -1.45
C ILE A 39 6.28 13.14 -0.71
N SER A 40 5.86 11.89 -0.87
CA SER A 40 6.55 10.75 -0.26
C SER A 40 6.58 9.56 -1.22
N GLY A 41 7.38 8.57 -0.88
CA GLY A 41 7.46 7.37 -1.69
C GLY A 41 8.14 6.23 -0.98
N ALA A 42 8.25 5.12 -1.69
CA ALA A 42 9.00 3.96 -1.28
C ALA A 42 9.54 3.24 -2.52
N LEU A 43 10.73 2.67 -2.41
CA LEU A 43 11.27 1.71 -3.36
C LEU A 43 11.34 0.35 -2.68
N ARG A 44 11.02 -0.72 -3.42
CA ARG A 44 11.16 -2.09 -2.95
C ARG A 44 12.23 -2.77 -3.78
N GLY A 45 13.23 -3.28 -3.07
CA GLY A 45 14.21 -4.22 -3.59
C GLY A 45 13.96 -5.58 -2.98
N ASN A 46 14.00 -6.62 -3.79
CA ASN A 46 13.90 -8.01 -3.36
C ASN A 46 15.14 -8.78 -3.79
N TYR A 47 15.65 -9.59 -2.85
CA TYR A 47 16.60 -10.66 -3.13
C TYR A 47 15.82 -11.97 -2.99
N GLN A 48 15.87 -12.80 -4.03
CA GLN A 48 15.26 -14.12 -4.01
C GLN A 48 16.37 -15.16 -4.08
N ASP A 49 16.22 -16.24 -3.31
CA ASP A 49 16.99 -17.47 -3.43
C ASP A 49 15.96 -18.60 -3.46
N LYS A 50 16.02 -19.45 -4.50
CA LYS A 50 14.98 -20.44 -4.76
C LYS A 50 15.62 -21.76 -5.17
N ASP A 51 15.47 -22.75 -4.29
CA ASP A 51 16.06 -24.08 -4.45
C ASP A 51 15.06 -25.14 -4.97
N TYR A 52 13.94 -24.71 -5.55
CA TYR A 52 12.85 -25.60 -6.00
C TYR A 52 12.28 -25.20 -7.37
N GLY A 53 11.87 -26.20 -8.16
CA GLY A 53 11.35 -26.02 -9.53
C GLY A 53 12.42 -26.15 -10.62
N GLU A 54 12.12 -25.68 -11.83
CA GLU A 54 13.08 -25.60 -12.94
C GLU A 54 14.31 -24.78 -12.54
N SER A 55 15.52 -25.19 -12.97
CA SER A 55 16.76 -24.46 -12.71
C SER A 55 16.77 -23.12 -13.45
N ALA A 56 16.22 -22.09 -12.81
CA ALA A 56 16.48 -20.72 -13.16
C ALA A 56 17.62 -20.20 -12.27
N SER A 57 18.51 -19.39 -12.84
CA SER A 57 19.48 -18.61 -12.05
C SER A 57 18.68 -17.66 -11.16
N ASP A 58 18.35 -18.12 -9.96
CA ASP A 58 17.28 -17.55 -9.12
C ASP A 58 17.80 -16.59 -8.05
N GLN A 59 19.13 -16.46 -7.91
CA GLN A 59 19.77 -15.41 -7.11
C GLN A 59 19.79 -14.09 -7.88
N LYS A 60 18.74 -13.28 -7.70
CA LYS A 60 18.59 -11.98 -8.35
C LYS A 60 18.19 -10.92 -7.33
N ILE A 61 18.94 -9.82 -7.32
CA ILE A 61 18.45 -8.55 -6.76
C ILE A 61 17.59 -7.91 -7.84
N LYS A 62 16.33 -7.65 -7.53
CA LYS A 62 15.42 -6.89 -8.39
C LYS A 62 14.86 -5.69 -7.61
N PHE A 63 14.66 -4.58 -8.30
CA PHE A 63 13.78 -3.51 -7.81
C PHE A 63 12.43 -3.76 -8.44
N ASP A 64 11.47 -4.22 -7.65
CA ASP A 64 10.21 -4.76 -8.16
C ASP A 64 9.03 -3.81 -7.96
N ALA A 65 9.17 -2.77 -7.14
CA ALA A 65 8.17 -1.72 -7.02
C ALA A 65 8.78 -0.34 -6.69
N ALA A 66 8.22 0.70 -7.29
CA ALA A 66 8.35 2.09 -6.93
C ALA A 66 6.97 2.66 -6.62
N ILE A 67 6.84 3.33 -5.47
CA ILE A 67 5.60 3.91 -4.98
C ILE A 67 5.80 5.40 -4.83
N LEU A 68 4.94 6.18 -5.48
CA LEU A 68 4.85 7.63 -5.33
C LEU A 68 3.53 7.98 -4.64
N ARG A 69 3.60 8.81 -3.61
CA ARG A 69 2.45 9.32 -2.86
C ARG A 69 2.48 10.83 -2.78
N LEU A 70 1.34 11.43 -3.08
CA LEU A 70 1.10 12.85 -2.89
C LEU A 70 -0.05 13.00 -1.87
N GLY A 71 0.15 13.86 -0.89
CA GLY A 71 -0.88 14.26 0.07
C GLY A 71 -0.99 15.77 0.08
N TYR A 72 -2.21 16.29 0.03
CA TYR A 72 -2.52 17.69 0.20
C TYR A 72 -3.46 17.86 1.38
N GLU A 73 -3.23 18.88 2.20
CA GLU A 73 -4.05 19.21 3.36
C GLU A 73 -4.11 20.73 3.52
N SER A 74 -5.31 21.27 3.74
CA SER A 74 -5.60 22.65 4.15
C SER A 74 -6.79 22.63 5.12
N PRO A 75 -7.18 23.78 5.72
CA PRO A 75 -8.35 23.83 6.60
C PRO A 75 -9.65 23.32 5.95
N ASP A 76 -9.78 23.53 4.65
CA ASP A 76 -11.00 23.24 3.90
C ASP A 76 -10.88 22.00 3.01
N TRP A 77 -9.69 21.74 2.46
CA TRP A 77 -9.49 20.76 1.41
C TRP A 77 -8.41 19.77 1.77
N PHE A 78 -8.62 18.51 1.37
CA PHE A 78 -7.57 17.51 1.42
C PHE A 78 -7.61 16.64 0.17
N GLY A 79 -6.51 15.96 -0.11
CA GLY A 79 -6.45 15.05 -1.24
C GLY A 79 -5.28 14.10 -1.13
N LYS A 80 -5.44 12.89 -1.64
CA LYS A 80 -4.36 11.90 -1.67
C LYS A 80 -4.32 11.15 -2.99
N VAL A 81 -3.10 10.91 -3.45
CA VAL A 81 -2.81 10.14 -4.66
C VAL A 81 -1.71 9.15 -4.34
N GLU A 82 -1.88 7.91 -4.80
CA GLU A 82 -0.80 6.93 -4.82
C GLU A 82 -0.74 6.25 -6.18
N TYR A 83 0.44 6.34 -6.78
CA TYR A 83 0.77 5.70 -8.02
C TYR A 83 1.87 4.68 -7.78
N ARG A 84 1.67 3.47 -8.29
CA ARG A 84 2.64 2.39 -8.17
C ARG A 84 3.13 1.98 -9.54
N CYS A 85 4.42 1.75 -9.61
CA CYS A 85 5.14 1.29 -10.77
C CYS A 85 5.84 -0.02 -10.37
N TYR A 86 5.62 -1.07 -11.14
CA TYR A 86 6.18 -2.39 -10.91
C TYR A 86 7.13 -2.75 -12.05
N GLN A 87 8.11 -3.59 -11.75
CA GLN A 87 9.04 -4.12 -12.72
C GLN A 87 8.99 -5.65 -12.65
N TYR A 88 8.42 -6.27 -13.68
CA TYR A 88 8.47 -7.72 -13.87
C TYR A 88 9.66 -8.11 -14.73
N ASP A 89 9.70 -7.59 -15.97
CA ASP A 89 10.74 -7.80 -16.98
C ASP A 89 11.47 -6.50 -17.34
N LYS A 90 10.72 -5.39 -17.51
CA LYS A 90 11.26 -4.06 -17.82
C LYS A 90 10.88 -3.06 -16.74
N PHE A 91 11.68 -2.00 -16.59
CA PHE A 91 11.37 -0.93 -15.65
C PHE A 91 9.99 -0.33 -15.96
N CYS A 92 9.10 -0.35 -14.97
CA CYS A 92 7.73 0.17 -15.07
C CYS A 92 6.85 -0.47 -16.15
N ASP A 93 6.99 -1.79 -16.37
CA ASP A 93 6.16 -2.51 -17.34
C ASP A 93 4.70 -2.68 -16.90
N PHE A 94 4.42 -2.57 -15.61
CA PHE A 94 3.08 -2.41 -15.08
C PHE A 94 3.03 -1.20 -14.15
N SER A 95 1.99 -0.38 -14.28
CA SER A 95 1.76 0.73 -13.36
C SER A 95 0.28 0.98 -13.17
N THR A 96 -0.09 1.49 -12.00
CA THR A 96 -1.48 1.66 -11.62
C THR A 96 -1.67 2.77 -10.60
N LEU A 97 -2.82 3.45 -10.73
CA LEU A 97 -3.35 4.34 -9.71
C LEU A 97 -4.03 3.49 -8.63
N VAL A 98 -3.49 3.50 -7.42
CA VAL A 98 -4.04 2.72 -6.29
C VAL A 98 -5.17 3.47 -5.61
N TYR A 99 -5.02 4.78 -5.46
CA TYR A 99 -6.07 5.71 -5.06
C TYR A 99 -5.72 7.10 -5.57
N GLY A 100 -6.77 7.89 -5.81
CA GLY A 100 -6.69 9.27 -6.24
C GLY A 100 -8.03 9.92 -5.91
N TYR A 101 -8.04 10.70 -4.84
CA TYR A 101 -9.26 11.34 -4.35
C TYR A 101 -8.96 12.71 -3.77
N ALA A 102 -10.01 13.54 -3.75
CA ALA A 102 -10.03 14.83 -3.06
C ALA A 102 -11.25 14.87 -2.14
N GLY A 103 -11.17 15.66 -1.09
CA GLY A 103 -12.25 15.85 -0.15
C GLY A 103 -12.29 17.26 0.41
N TYR A 104 -13.43 17.56 1.02
CA TYR A 104 -13.74 18.86 1.61
C TYR A 104 -14.24 18.67 3.04
N HIS A 105 -13.66 19.42 3.97
CA HIS A 105 -14.05 19.47 5.37
C HIS A 105 -15.31 20.32 5.50
N LEU A 106 -16.41 19.72 5.94
CA LEU A 106 -17.67 20.44 6.19
C LEU A 106 -17.66 21.07 7.59
N ASN A 107 -16.94 20.45 8.52
CA ASN A 107 -16.68 20.93 9.87
C ASN A 107 -15.42 20.19 10.41
N SER A 108 -15.18 20.23 11.72
CA SER A 108 -14.00 19.60 12.34
C SER A 108 -13.96 18.06 12.28
N THR A 109 -15.09 17.40 12.00
CA THR A 109 -15.21 15.93 11.97
C THR A 109 -15.71 15.42 10.62
N ASP A 110 -16.70 16.09 10.05
CA ASP A 110 -17.44 15.62 8.89
C ASP A 110 -16.80 16.10 7.60
N HIS A 111 -16.76 15.22 6.62
CA HIS A 111 -16.17 15.53 5.32
C HIS A 111 -16.80 14.72 4.20
N ILE A 112 -16.68 15.25 2.98
CA ILE A 112 -17.04 14.55 1.74
C ILE A 112 -15.77 14.21 0.99
N THR A 113 -15.71 13.02 0.42
CA THR A 113 -14.60 12.56 -0.43
C THR A 113 -15.12 12.08 -1.77
N VAL A 114 -14.46 12.46 -2.87
CA VAL A 114 -14.77 12.00 -4.23
C VAL A 114 -13.51 11.52 -4.93
N GLY A 115 -13.61 10.39 -5.62
CA GLY A 115 -12.52 9.82 -6.42
C GLY A 115 -12.36 8.32 -6.20
N VAL A 116 -11.22 7.79 -6.65
CA VAL A 116 -10.82 6.42 -6.35
C VAL A 116 -10.26 6.39 -4.94
N GLN A 117 -11.03 5.86 -4.00
CA GLN A 117 -10.73 5.94 -2.57
C GLN A 117 -10.74 4.55 -1.91
N PRO A 118 -9.92 4.32 -0.87
CA PRO A 118 -9.96 3.09 -0.09
C PRO A 118 -11.37 2.85 0.47
N ILE A 119 -11.84 1.61 0.42
CA ILE A 119 -13.13 1.25 1.02
C ILE A 119 -12.92 1.12 2.54
N PRO A 120 -13.73 1.78 3.39
CA PRO A 120 -13.62 1.69 4.85
C PRO A 120 -14.27 0.40 5.37
N PHE A 121 -13.81 -0.75 4.87
CA PHE A 121 -14.35 -2.07 5.19
C PHE A 121 -13.22 -3.05 5.52
N GLY A 122 -13.49 -3.95 6.46
CA GLY A 122 -12.55 -4.99 6.87
C GLY A 122 -11.34 -4.48 7.64
N PRO A 123 -10.32 -5.34 7.85
CA PRO A 123 -9.02 -4.88 8.30
C PRO A 123 -8.46 -3.98 7.19
N GLY A 124 -8.37 -2.67 7.47
CA GLY A 124 -7.91 -1.69 6.49
C GLY A 124 -6.50 -1.98 5.93
N ARG A 125 -5.94 -1.03 5.19
CA ARG A 125 -4.60 -1.20 4.62
C ARG A 125 -3.55 -1.46 5.71
N PHE A 126 -2.52 -2.25 5.37
CA PHE A 126 -1.36 -2.59 6.20
C PHE A 126 -1.63 -3.56 7.37
N TRP A 127 -2.73 -4.31 7.32
CA TRP A 127 -2.98 -5.37 8.31
C TRP A 127 -2.09 -6.61 8.09
N ASP A 128 -1.57 -6.81 6.89
CA ASP A 128 -0.68 -7.94 6.59
C ASP A 128 0.75 -7.71 7.09
N SER A 129 1.37 -8.79 7.56
CA SER A 129 2.79 -8.82 7.96
C SER A 129 3.74 -9.06 6.77
N SER A 130 3.21 -9.21 5.56
CA SER A 130 3.97 -9.52 4.34
C SER A 130 3.49 -8.68 3.17
N PHE A 131 4.41 -8.27 2.30
CA PHE A 131 4.06 -7.58 1.06
C PHE A 131 3.35 -8.49 0.05
N TYR A 132 3.52 -9.81 0.17
CA TYR A 132 2.76 -10.78 -0.65
C TYR A 132 1.28 -10.85 -0.27
N ALA A 133 0.90 -10.09 0.77
CA ALA A 133 -0.42 -10.05 1.34
C ALA A 133 -0.90 -11.40 1.89
N GLY A 134 -1.97 -11.37 2.65
CA GLY A 134 -2.59 -12.54 3.26
C GLY A 134 -3.87 -12.96 2.55
N ILE A 135 -4.56 -13.93 3.15
CA ILE A 135 -5.85 -14.43 2.65
C ILE A 135 -6.90 -13.31 2.53
N ASN A 136 -6.85 -12.30 3.41
CA ASN A 136 -7.76 -11.15 3.39
C ASN A 136 -7.63 -10.32 2.11
N ASN A 137 -6.41 -10.14 1.60
CA ASN A 137 -6.18 -9.45 0.34
C ASN A 137 -6.69 -10.27 -0.85
N THR A 138 -6.44 -11.59 -0.87
CA THR A 138 -6.95 -12.48 -1.93
C THR A 138 -8.48 -12.49 -1.99
N MET A 139 -9.15 -12.42 -0.83
CA MET A 139 -10.61 -12.34 -0.74
C MET A 139 -11.17 -10.93 -1.04
N GLY A 140 -10.32 -9.92 -1.28
CA GLY A 140 -10.74 -8.55 -1.54
C GLY A 140 -11.23 -7.79 -0.29
N LEU A 141 -10.93 -8.29 0.92
CA LEU A 141 -11.30 -7.66 2.19
C LEU A 141 -10.28 -6.63 2.66
N GLN A 142 -9.15 -6.51 1.97
CA GLN A 142 -8.05 -5.59 2.28
C GLN A 142 -7.53 -4.95 0.99
N ASP A 143 -7.00 -3.73 1.12
CA ASP A 143 -6.31 -3.01 0.04
C ASP A 143 -7.18 -2.72 -1.19
N ALA A 144 -8.51 -2.68 -0.98
CA ALA A 144 -9.50 -2.39 -2.00
C ALA A 144 -9.79 -0.87 -2.08
N SER A 145 -9.80 -0.35 -3.31
CA SER A 145 -10.21 1.03 -3.61
C SER A 145 -11.30 1.02 -4.69
N ASN A 146 -12.31 1.86 -4.54
CA ASN A 146 -13.37 2.04 -5.53
C ASN A 146 -13.56 3.50 -5.91
N LEU A 147 -13.99 3.74 -7.15
CA LEU A 147 -14.44 5.06 -7.58
C LEU A 147 -15.81 5.35 -6.95
N GLY A 148 -15.95 6.50 -6.31
CA GLY A 148 -17.24 6.94 -5.80
C GLY A 148 -17.18 8.22 -4.99
N ALA A 149 -18.31 8.53 -4.35
CA ALA A 149 -18.43 9.58 -3.36
C ALA A 149 -18.68 8.96 -1.98
N ASN A 150 -18.06 9.52 -0.95
CA ASN A 150 -18.22 9.10 0.44
C ASN A 150 -18.53 10.33 1.30
N TYR A 151 -19.40 10.16 2.29
CA TYR A 151 -19.64 11.13 3.34
C TYR A 151 -19.28 10.47 4.67
N HIS A 152 -18.35 11.09 5.39
CA HIS A 152 -17.95 10.69 6.72
C HIS A 152 -18.56 11.66 7.73
N PHE A 153 -19.09 11.11 8.82
CA PHE A 153 -19.54 11.87 9.97
C PHE A 153 -19.14 11.13 11.24
N GLU A 154 -18.76 11.88 12.27
CA GLU A 154 -18.54 11.32 13.60
C GLU A 154 -19.78 11.54 14.46
N LEU A 155 -20.31 10.46 15.03
CA LEU A 155 -21.40 10.57 15.99
C LEU A 155 -20.92 11.33 17.23
N PRO A 156 -21.69 12.30 17.76
CA PRO A 156 -21.36 12.95 19.02
C PRO A 156 -21.12 11.91 20.12
N SER A 157 -20.10 12.13 20.95
CA SER A 157 -19.63 11.22 22.01
C SER A 157 -20.63 10.92 23.13
N ALA A 158 -21.92 11.17 22.93
CA ALA A 158 -23.01 10.87 23.86
C ALA A 158 -23.35 9.36 23.96
N THR A 159 -22.61 8.49 23.26
CA THR A 159 -22.74 7.02 23.38
C THR A 159 -21.49 6.41 24.03
N LYS A 160 -20.95 7.05 25.07
CA LYS A 160 -20.14 6.36 26.07
C LYS A 160 -21.09 5.67 27.03
N VAL A 161 -21.34 4.38 26.82
CA VAL A 161 -21.88 3.50 27.87
C VAL A 161 -20.72 2.99 28.69
#